data_AF-A0A820VIE3-F1
#
_entry.id   AF-A0A820VIE3-F1
#
_cell.length_a   1.000
_cell.length_b   1.000
_cell.length_c   1.000
_cell.angle_alpha   90.00
_cell.angle_beta   90.00
_cell.angle_gamma   90.00
#
_symmetry.space_group_name_H-M   'P 1'
#
loop_
_entity.id
_entity.type
_entity.pdbx_description
1 polymer ?
#
loop_
_entity_poly.entity_id
_entity_poly.type
_entity_poly.pdbx_seq_one_letter_code
_entity_poly.pdbx_strand_id
1 'polypeptide(L)'
;FTNKGTNPHGGVVLAIDKRLNAIQLKIEELNIVAVQLIIKNQTYAIVSIYSPPNESLPLKIMSSLRKNFKNIVIVGDLNAKHTSWGCTTINHKGRILAEWLDNIGIYEIQNQGMKTSLRSDTTIDLVLTTSTLSLSQSQTLPYTGNDHLPLFFEFNGITLQDSYYTISKTYWNIYRIFSNYY
;
A
#
# COMPACT_ATOMS: atom_id res chain seq x y z
N PHE A 1 7.54 0.89 11.54
CA PHE A 1 8.49 1.64 10.68
C PHE A 1 7.81 2.92 10.25
N THR A 2 8.49 4.07 10.29
CA THR A 2 7.87 5.38 9.99
C THR A 2 8.83 6.26 9.22
N ASN A 3 8.31 7.20 8.43
CA ASN A 3 9.09 8.28 7.85
C ASN A 3 8.31 9.60 7.89
N LYS A 4 9.04 10.71 8.01
CA LYS A 4 8.46 12.05 8.10
C LYS A 4 7.84 12.45 6.76
N GLY A 5 6.92 13.40 6.83
CA GLY A 5 6.32 14.00 5.65
C GLY A 5 7.07 15.19 5.10
N THR A 6 6.79 15.51 3.84
CA THR A 6 7.24 16.75 3.17
C THR A 6 6.42 17.98 3.56
N ASN A 7 5.25 17.79 4.19
CA ASN A 7 4.33 18.84 4.61
C ASN A 7 3.60 18.44 5.91
N PRO A 8 2.84 19.35 6.55
CA PRO A 8 2.16 19.09 7.84
C PRO A 8 1.12 17.96 7.82
N HIS A 9 0.63 17.57 6.64
CA HIS A 9 -0.33 16.48 6.45
C HIS A 9 0.34 15.19 5.95
N GLY A 10 1.67 15.20 5.80
CA GLY A 10 2.42 14.05 5.31
C GLY A 10 2.98 13.15 6.39
N GLY A 11 3.76 12.19 5.93
CA GLY A 11 4.34 11.15 6.76
C GLY A 11 3.65 9.82 6.55
N VAL A 12 4.39 8.75 6.79
CA VAL A 12 3.93 7.38 6.52
C VAL A 12 4.36 6.44 7.63
N VAL A 13 3.52 5.42 7.85
CA VAL A 13 3.73 4.37 8.83
C VAL A 13 3.47 3.02 8.19
N LEU A 14 4.38 2.07 8.41
CA LEU A 14 4.16 0.65 8.22
C LEU A 14 4.22 -0.06 9.57
N ALA A 15 3.09 -0.66 9.96
CA ALA A 15 3.01 -1.56 11.10
C ALA A 15 3.07 -3.00 10.60
N ILE A 16 3.97 -3.80 11.17
CA ILE A 16 4.18 -5.20 10.80
C ILE A 16 3.98 -6.06 12.05
N ASP A 17 3.30 -7.20 11.89
CA ASP A 17 3.14 -8.16 12.97
C ASP A 17 4.50 -8.63 13.48
N LYS A 18 4.71 -8.62 14.80
CA LYS A 18 5.98 -8.97 15.45
C LYS A 18 6.45 -10.41 15.17
N ARG A 19 5.57 -11.28 14.69
CA ARG A 19 5.91 -12.66 14.28
C ARG A 19 6.68 -12.69 12.97
N LEU A 20 6.64 -11.61 12.18
CA LEU A 20 7.33 -11.50 10.91
C LEU A 20 8.71 -10.93 11.10
N ASN A 21 9.69 -11.55 10.44
CA ASN A 21 11.02 -10.96 10.33
C ASN A 21 10.98 -9.82 9.30
N ALA A 22 11.18 -8.60 9.78
CA ALA A 22 11.03 -7.36 9.03
C ALA A 22 12.31 -6.53 9.12
N ILE A 23 12.87 -6.18 7.96
CA ILE A 23 14.07 -5.35 7.85
C ILE A 23 13.70 -4.08 7.11
N GLN A 24 13.95 -2.92 7.70
CA GLN A 24 13.71 -1.65 7.01
C GLN A 24 14.67 -1.50 5.83
N LEU A 25 14.13 -1.18 4.65
CA LEU A 25 14.93 -0.82 3.49
C LEU A 25 15.35 0.64 3.61
N LYS A 26 16.61 0.93 3.25
CA LYS A 26 17.14 2.30 3.27
C LYS A 26 16.57 3.07 2.06
N ILE A 27 15.62 3.96 2.33
CA ILE A 27 15.05 4.94 1.40
C ILE A 27 15.18 6.30 2.08
N GLU A 28 15.82 7.26 1.42
CA GLU A 28 16.14 8.57 2.02
C GLU A 28 15.02 9.60 1.78
N GLU A 29 14.08 9.28 0.88
CA GLU A 29 12.96 10.13 0.51
C GLU A 29 11.86 10.13 1.57
N LEU A 30 11.41 11.34 1.92
CA LEU A 30 10.25 11.58 2.79
C LEU A 30 8.97 10.99 2.19
N ASN A 31 7.94 10.82 3.03
CA ASN A 31 6.67 10.17 2.68
C ASN A 31 6.80 8.72 2.16
N ILE A 32 7.96 8.08 2.30
CA ILE A 32 8.15 6.70 1.87
C ILE A 32 8.77 5.90 3.01
N VAL A 33 8.20 4.74 3.27
CA VAL A 33 8.83 3.73 4.13
C VAL A 33 8.68 2.38 3.47
N ALA A 34 9.77 1.62 3.43
CA ALA A 34 9.78 0.28 2.84
C ALA A 34 10.40 -0.72 3.80
N VAL A 35 9.85 -1.92 3.79
CA VAL A 35 10.26 -3.03 4.65
C VAL A 35 10.40 -4.27 3.78
N GLN A 36 11.50 -4.99 3.97
CA GLN A 36 11.66 -6.35 3.48
C GLN A 36 11.07 -7.32 4.50
N LEU A 37 10.22 -8.23 4.03
CA LEU A 37 9.74 -9.39 4.77
C LEU A 37 10.31 -10.67 4.15
N ILE A 38 10.54 -11.68 4.99
CA ILE A 38 10.88 -13.03 4.54
C ILE A 38 9.77 -13.97 4.99
N ILE A 39 9.05 -14.55 4.03
CA ILE A 39 7.93 -15.47 4.27
C ILE A 39 8.16 -16.71 3.41
N LYS A 40 8.24 -17.90 4.03
CA LYS A 40 8.52 -19.18 3.34
C LYS A 40 9.71 -19.10 2.38
N ASN A 41 10.83 -18.53 2.84
CA ASN A 41 12.06 -18.29 2.06
C ASN A 41 11.91 -17.37 0.84
N GLN A 42 10.78 -16.69 0.69
CA GLN A 42 10.56 -15.68 -0.33
C GLN A 42 10.68 -14.28 0.28
N THR A 43 11.34 -13.38 -0.43
CA THR A 43 11.49 -11.98 -0.03
C THR A 43 10.36 -11.14 -0.63
N TYR A 44 9.77 -10.28 0.20
CA TYR A 44 8.73 -9.34 -0.18
C TYR A 44 9.19 -7.93 0.19
N ALA A 45 8.98 -6.97 -0.70
CA ALA A 45 9.08 -5.55 -0.34
C ALA A 45 7.67 -5.00 -0.11
N ILE A 46 7.40 -4.52 1.11
CA ILE A 46 6.17 -3.81 1.45
C ILE A 46 6.53 -2.33 1.58
N VAL A 47 5.85 -1.48 0.81
CA VAL A 47 6.15 -0.06 0.69
C VAL A 47 4.90 0.75 0.96
N SER A 48 4.97 1.70 1.89
CA SER A 48 3.96 2.72 2.09
C SER A 48 4.46 4.03 1.50
N ILE A 49 3.63 4.65 0.66
CA ILE A 49 3.92 5.90 -0.03
C ILE A 49 2.77 6.87 0.21
N TYR A 50 3.10 8.10 0.57
CA TYR A 50 2.19 9.23 0.40
C TYR A 50 2.77 10.16 -0.67
N SER A 51 2.01 10.45 -1.71
CA SER A 51 2.39 11.43 -2.74
C SER A 51 1.38 12.57 -2.73
N PRO A 52 1.69 13.69 -2.05
CA PRO A 52 0.81 14.86 -2.00
C PRO A 52 0.39 15.34 -3.39
N PRO A 53 -0.78 15.99 -3.56
CA PRO A 53 -1.31 16.37 -4.87
C PRO A 53 -0.32 17.08 -5.80
N ASN A 54 0.54 17.94 -5.23
CA ASN A 54 1.48 18.79 -5.96
C ASN A 54 2.90 18.23 -6.03
N GLU A 55 3.13 17.01 -5.56
CA GLU A 55 4.44 16.36 -5.60
C GLU A 55 4.48 15.24 -6.64
N SER A 56 5.66 15.02 -7.22
CA SER A 56 5.89 13.96 -8.20
C SER A 56 5.76 12.57 -7.59
N LEU A 57 5.37 11.60 -8.41
CA LEU A 57 5.42 10.19 -8.01
C LEU A 57 6.86 9.70 -7.90
N PRO A 58 7.20 8.87 -6.90
CA PRO A 58 8.54 8.32 -6.71
C PRO A 58 8.83 7.13 -7.66
N LEU A 59 8.52 7.28 -8.96
CA LEU A 59 8.58 6.20 -9.94
C LEU A 59 9.98 5.56 -10.05
N LYS A 60 11.05 6.35 -9.91
CA LYS A 60 12.43 5.82 -9.92
C LYS A 60 12.67 4.84 -8.76
N ILE A 61 12.16 5.16 -7.57
CA ILE A 61 12.26 4.29 -6.39
C ILE A 61 11.44 3.03 -6.64
N MET A 62 10.18 3.17 -7.08
CA MET A 62 9.29 2.05 -7.38
C MET A 62 9.88 1.11 -8.44
N SER A 63 10.54 1.64 -9.47
CA SER A 63 11.29 0.86 -10.47
C SER A 63 12.54 0.20 -9.88
N SER A 64 13.27 0.88 -8.99
CA SER A 64 14.52 0.35 -8.43
C SER A 64 14.33 -0.88 -7.54
N LEU A 65 13.16 -1.00 -6.86
CA LEU A 65 12.83 -2.14 -6.00
C LEU A 65 12.94 -3.48 -6.75
N ARG A 66 12.62 -3.48 -8.05
CA ARG A 66 12.65 -4.68 -8.89
C ARG A 66 14.03 -5.26 -9.11
N LYS A 67 15.09 -4.50 -8.87
CA LYS A 67 16.46 -5.01 -8.91
C LYS A 67 16.70 -6.08 -7.84
N ASN A 68 15.98 -5.99 -6.71
CA ASN A 68 16.21 -6.84 -5.54
C ASN A 68 14.99 -7.69 -5.15
N PHE A 69 13.79 -7.34 -5.62
CA PHE A 69 12.54 -7.96 -5.18
C PHE A 69 11.67 -8.44 -6.34
N LYS A 70 11.27 -9.72 -6.28
CA LYS A 70 10.26 -10.30 -7.19
C LYS A 70 8.83 -10.01 -6.72
N ASN A 71 8.61 -10.03 -5.41
CA ASN A 71 7.31 -9.77 -4.78
C ASN A 71 7.31 -8.39 -4.14
N ILE A 72 6.52 -7.47 -4.68
CA ILE A 72 6.45 -6.09 -4.19
C ILE A 72 4.99 -5.72 -4.00
N VAL A 73 4.69 -5.10 -2.87
CA VAL A 73 3.41 -4.48 -2.55
C VAL A 73 3.68 -3.03 -2.22
N ILE A 74 3.11 -2.12 -3.00
CA ILE A 74 3.15 -0.68 -2.78
C ILE A 74 1.74 -0.23 -2.44
N VAL A 75 1.58 0.46 -1.32
CA VAL A 75 0.30 0.98 -0.85
C VAL A 75 0.38 2.46 -0.50
N GLY A 76 -0.70 3.18 -0.73
CA GLY A 76 -0.95 4.47 -0.08
C GLY A 76 -1.61 5.49 -0.99
N ASP A 77 -1.81 6.70 -0.45
CA ASP A 77 -2.44 7.80 -1.16
C ASP A 77 -1.45 8.41 -2.17
N LEU A 78 -1.66 8.09 -3.43
CA LEU A 78 -0.83 8.59 -4.52
C LEU A 78 -1.37 9.91 -5.10
N ASN A 79 -2.59 10.33 -4.75
CA ASN A 79 -3.30 11.46 -5.38
C ASN A 79 -3.33 11.38 -6.93
N ALA A 80 -3.24 10.18 -7.49
CA ALA A 80 -3.20 9.91 -8.92
C ALA A 80 -4.60 9.51 -9.39
N LYS A 81 -5.25 10.35 -10.21
CA LYS A 81 -6.60 10.10 -10.72
C LYS A 81 -6.53 9.63 -12.16
N HIS A 82 -7.07 8.44 -12.45
CA HIS A 82 -7.21 7.93 -13.80
C HIS A 82 -8.43 7.01 -13.92
N THR A 83 -9.03 6.98 -15.10
CA THR A 83 -10.20 6.14 -15.39
C THR A 83 -9.90 4.65 -15.31
N SER A 84 -8.67 4.24 -15.63
CA SER A 84 -8.22 2.83 -15.54
C SER A 84 -8.31 2.22 -14.15
N TRP A 85 -8.40 3.02 -13.08
CA TRP A 85 -8.62 2.51 -11.72
C TRP A 85 -9.90 3.03 -11.07
N GLY A 86 -10.82 3.56 -11.88
CA GLY A 86 -12.18 3.89 -11.44
C GLY A 86 -12.42 5.34 -11.05
N CYS A 87 -11.47 6.26 -11.29
CA CYS A 87 -11.75 7.69 -11.12
C CYS A 87 -12.58 8.23 -12.29
N THR A 88 -13.49 9.16 -12.03
CA THR A 88 -14.28 9.85 -13.06
C THR A 88 -13.47 10.87 -13.88
N THR A 89 -12.28 11.25 -13.39
CA THR A 89 -11.40 12.25 -14.01
C THR A 89 -9.97 11.74 -14.09
N ILE A 90 -9.21 12.33 -15.01
CA ILE A 90 -7.79 12.07 -15.17
C ILE A 90 -7.02 13.33 -14.75
N ASN A 91 -6.05 13.20 -13.85
CA ASN A 91 -5.10 14.28 -13.56
C ASN A 91 -3.72 13.98 -14.15
N HIS A 92 -2.83 14.98 -14.14
CA HIS A 92 -1.47 14.85 -14.67
C HIS A 92 -0.72 13.67 -14.04
N LYS A 93 -0.85 13.51 -12.72
CA LYS A 93 -0.20 12.43 -11.97
C LYS A 93 -0.73 11.05 -12.36
N GLY A 94 -2.02 10.92 -12.60
CA GLY A 94 -2.66 9.72 -13.09
C GLY A 94 -2.20 9.35 -14.49
N ARG A 95 -2.05 10.31 -15.42
CA ARG A 95 -1.46 10.04 -16.75
C ARG A 95 -0.05 9.48 -16.64
N ILE A 96 0.80 10.14 -15.85
CA ILE A 96 2.18 9.71 -15.60
C ILE A 96 2.22 8.28 -15.02
N LEU A 97 1.35 7.98 -14.06
CA LEU A 97 1.31 6.65 -13.47
C LEU A 97 0.83 5.59 -14.47
N ALA A 98 -0.20 5.88 -15.26
CA ALA A 98 -0.69 4.97 -16.29
C ALA A 98 0.39 4.67 -17.34
N GLU A 99 1.02 5.71 -17.90
CA GLU A 99 2.12 5.57 -18.85
C GLU A 99 3.29 4.77 -18.25
N TRP A 100 3.62 5.01 -16.98
CA TRP A 100 4.67 4.24 -16.30
C TRP A 100 4.28 2.78 -16.10
N LEU A 101 3.03 2.48 -15.73
CA LEU A 101 2.52 1.12 -15.57
C LEU A 101 2.58 0.33 -16.89
N ASP A 102 2.13 0.96 -17.99
CA ASP A 102 2.14 0.37 -19.33
C ASP A 102 3.57 0.08 -19.80
N ASN A 103 4.49 1.00 -19.54
CA ASN A 103 5.90 0.84 -19.93
C ASN A 103 6.65 -0.19 -19.08
N ILE A 104 6.36 -0.25 -17.77
CA ILE A 104 7.09 -1.14 -16.86
C ILE A 104 6.55 -2.57 -16.92
N GLY A 105 5.25 -2.76 -17.22
CA GLY A 105 4.65 -4.06 -17.55
C GLY A 105 4.65 -5.13 -16.45
N ILE A 106 4.89 -4.74 -15.20
CA ILE A 106 5.10 -5.69 -14.08
C ILE A 106 4.31 -5.37 -12.82
N TYR A 107 3.66 -4.21 -12.77
CA TYR A 107 2.83 -3.81 -11.64
C TYR A 107 1.37 -3.78 -12.08
N GLU A 108 0.49 -4.21 -11.18
CA GLU A 108 -0.96 -4.20 -11.36
C GLU A 108 -1.60 -3.45 -10.20
N ILE A 109 -2.61 -2.63 -10.50
CA ILE A 109 -3.45 -2.00 -9.48
C ILE A 109 -4.52 -3.02 -9.04
N GLN A 110 -4.55 -3.34 -7.76
CA GLN A 110 -5.41 -4.39 -7.19
C GLN A 110 -6.78 -3.87 -6.73
N ASN A 111 -6.97 -2.57 -6.54
CA ASN A 111 -8.24 -1.94 -6.15
C ASN A 111 -8.93 -1.15 -7.27
N GLN A 112 -8.84 -1.60 -8.52
CA GLN A 112 -9.54 -0.92 -9.62
C GLN A 112 -11.05 -0.86 -9.34
N GLY A 113 -11.63 0.34 -9.41
CA GLY A 113 -13.07 0.55 -9.19
C GLY A 113 -13.52 0.53 -7.72
N MET A 114 -12.63 0.28 -6.76
CA MET A 114 -13.00 0.33 -5.34
C MET A 114 -13.07 1.77 -4.86
N LYS A 115 -14.12 2.12 -4.12
CA LYS A 115 -14.20 3.44 -3.48
C LYS A 115 -13.16 3.53 -2.36
N THR A 116 -12.28 4.52 -2.43
CA THR A 116 -11.22 4.75 -1.42
C THR A 116 -11.39 6.04 -0.64
N SER A 117 -12.27 6.92 -1.10
CA SER A 117 -12.58 8.19 -0.43
C SER A 117 -14.08 8.48 -0.38
N LEU A 118 -14.52 9.16 0.67
CA LEU A 118 -15.87 9.69 0.84
C LEU A 118 -16.05 11.05 0.15
N ARG A 119 -14.97 11.81 -0.07
CA ARG A 119 -15.04 13.15 -0.68
C ARG A 119 -15.18 13.11 -2.19
N SER A 120 -14.98 11.96 -2.82
CA SER A 120 -15.11 11.82 -4.28
C SER A 120 -15.22 10.35 -4.70
N ASP A 121 -15.73 10.11 -5.90
CA ASP A 121 -15.60 8.81 -6.59
C ASP A 121 -14.17 8.63 -7.12
N THR A 122 -13.21 8.55 -6.20
CA THR A 122 -11.81 8.39 -6.58
C THR A 122 -11.13 7.26 -5.83
N THR A 123 -10.42 6.47 -6.61
CA THR A 123 -9.46 5.45 -6.18
C THR A 123 -8.08 6.13 -6.20
N ILE A 124 -7.76 6.91 -5.16
CA ILE A 124 -6.46 7.62 -5.05
C ILE A 124 -5.52 6.95 -4.06
N ASP A 125 -6.07 6.24 -3.08
CA ASP A 125 -5.35 5.23 -2.33
C ASP A 125 -5.18 4.02 -3.25
N LEU A 126 -3.96 3.69 -3.63
CA LEU A 126 -3.70 2.63 -4.61
C LEU A 126 -2.93 1.50 -3.96
N VAL A 127 -3.29 0.26 -4.34
CA VAL A 127 -2.54 -0.95 -3.99
C VAL A 127 -1.96 -1.52 -5.26
N LEU A 128 -0.66 -1.33 -5.44
CA LEU A 128 0.08 -1.84 -6.58
C LEU A 128 0.84 -3.09 -6.15
N THR A 129 0.71 -4.16 -6.91
CA THR A 129 1.46 -5.39 -6.67
C THR A 129 2.15 -5.86 -7.91
N THR A 130 3.17 -6.69 -7.70
CA THR A 130 3.80 -7.45 -8.77
C THR A 130 2.87 -8.57 -9.21
N SER A 131 2.82 -8.88 -10.51
CA SER A 131 1.97 -9.95 -11.07
C SER A 131 2.23 -11.36 -10.49
N THR A 132 3.32 -11.54 -9.72
CA THR A 132 3.60 -12.77 -8.96
C THR A 132 2.69 -12.97 -7.74
N LEU A 133 1.95 -11.94 -7.31
CA LEU A 133 1.07 -11.98 -6.16
C LEU A 133 -0.37 -12.19 -6.60
N SER A 134 -0.94 -13.35 -6.28
CA SER A 134 -2.34 -13.65 -6.56
C SER A 134 -3.21 -13.17 -5.40
N LEU A 135 -4.17 -12.30 -5.71
CA LEU A 135 -5.16 -11.80 -4.76
C LEU A 135 -6.21 -12.88 -4.46
N SER A 136 -6.52 -13.11 -3.17
CA SER A 136 -7.62 -13.98 -2.74
C SER A 136 -8.88 -13.18 -2.41
N GLN A 137 -8.72 -12.07 -1.68
CA GLN A 137 -9.81 -11.22 -1.25
C GLN A 137 -9.39 -9.77 -1.22
N SER A 138 -10.29 -8.87 -1.62
CA SER A 138 -10.17 -7.43 -1.38
C SER A 138 -11.52 -6.85 -0.96
N GLN A 139 -11.48 -5.85 -0.09
CA GLN A 139 -12.67 -5.09 0.30
C GLN A 139 -12.32 -3.69 0.79
N THR A 140 -13.17 -2.72 0.49
CA THR A 140 -13.17 -1.43 1.17
C THR A 140 -13.90 -1.61 2.50
N LEU A 141 -13.27 -1.19 3.59
CA LEU A 141 -13.87 -1.24 4.92
C LEU A 141 -14.63 0.07 5.21
N PRO A 142 -15.80 -0.01 5.86
CA PRO A 142 -16.50 1.19 6.31
C PRO A 142 -15.66 1.91 7.37
N TYR A 143 -15.54 3.23 7.21
CA TYR A 143 -14.88 4.09 8.19
C TYR A 143 -15.43 5.51 8.10
N THR A 144 -15.70 6.13 9.24
CA THR A 144 -16.31 7.47 9.34
C THR A 144 -15.39 8.50 9.98
N GLY A 145 -14.18 8.10 10.41
CA GLY A 145 -13.26 9.00 11.11
C GLY A 145 -12.44 9.92 10.19
N ASN A 146 -12.43 9.65 8.89
CA ASN A 146 -11.81 10.51 7.88
C ASN A 146 -12.50 10.33 6.51
N ASP A 147 -12.15 11.18 5.55
CA ASP A 147 -12.58 11.05 4.16
C ASP A 147 -11.90 9.93 3.37
N HIS A 148 -10.88 9.26 3.90
CA HIS A 148 -10.28 8.05 3.31
C HIS A 148 -10.85 6.78 3.95
N LEU A 149 -11.08 5.75 3.14
CA LEU A 149 -11.62 4.46 3.54
C LEU A 149 -10.50 3.42 3.61
N PRO A 150 -10.36 2.68 4.73
CA PRO A 150 -9.39 1.60 4.83
C PRO A 150 -9.66 0.51 3.81
N LEU A 151 -8.58 -0.08 3.30
CA LEU A 151 -8.64 -1.19 2.36
C LEU A 151 -8.08 -2.45 3.00
N PHE A 152 -8.75 -3.57 2.80
CA PHE A 152 -8.29 -4.89 3.20
C PHE A 152 -7.96 -5.71 1.96
N PHE A 153 -6.82 -6.39 2.01
CA PHE A 153 -6.33 -7.26 0.94
C PHE A 153 -5.72 -8.51 1.55
N GLU A 154 -6.04 -9.65 0.94
CA GLU A 154 -5.47 -10.95 1.25
C GLU A 154 -4.87 -11.56 -0.02
N PHE A 155 -3.68 -12.13 0.10
CA PHE A 155 -2.95 -12.72 -1.02
C PHE A 155 -2.72 -14.21 -0.79
N ASN A 156 -2.94 -15.00 -1.84
CA ASN A 156 -2.75 -16.45 -1.85
C ASN A 156 -1.30 -16.84 -1.55
N GLY A 157 -1.11 -17.98 -0.90
CA GLY A 157 0.20 -18.58 -0.65
C GLY A 157 1.04 -17.91 0.45
N ILE A 158 0.64 -16.72 0.90
CA ILE A 158 1.23 -15.99 2.03
C ILE A 158 0.56 -16.47 3.33
N THR A 159 0.93 -17.65 3.79
CA THR A 159 0.51 -18.14 5.12
C THR A 159 1.70 -18.19 6.05
N LEU A 160 1.51 -17.73 7.28
CA LEU A 160 2.47 -17.97 8.35
C LEU A 160 2.29 -19.42 8.78
N GLN A 161 3.38 -20.16 9.00
CA GLN A 161 3.24 -21.44 9.66
C GLN A 161 2.68 -21.17 11.06
N ASP A 162 1.47 -21.65 11.30
CA ASP A 162 0.84 -21.57 12.61
C ASP A 162 1.67 -22.36 13.60
N SER A 163 2.51 -21.66 14.36
CA SER A 163 2.75 -22.10 15.72
C SER A 163 1.57 -21.56 16.51
N TYR A 164 0.65 -22.47 16.86
CA TYR A 164 -0.50 -22.20 17.73
C TYR A 164 0.01 -21.70 19.08
N TYR A 165 0.28 -20.41 19.18
CA TYR A 165 0.48 -19.72 20.44
C TYR A 165 -0.81 -19.01 20.78
N THR A 166 -1.37 -19.33 21.93
CA THR A 166 -2.45 -18.56 22.55
C THR A 166 -1.94 -17.13 22.71
N ILE A 167 -2.47 -16.21 21.90
CA ILE A 167 -2.17 -14.78 22.02
C ILE A 167 -2.72 -14.36 23.38
N SER A 168 -1.85 -14.18 24.37
CA SER A 168 -2.25 -13.87 25.75
C SER A 168 -2.81 -12.46 25.92
N LYS A 169 -2.72 -11.61 24.88
CA LYS A 169 -3.39 -10.32 24.75
C LYS A 169 -3.20 -9.80 23.34
N THR A 170 -4.26 -9.83 22.53
CA THR A 170 -4.33 -8.98 21.34
C THR A 170 -4.43 -7.55 21.85
N TYR A 171 -3.50 -6.67 21.47
CA TYR A 171 -3.60 -5.23 21.73
C TYR A 171 -4.68 -4.65 20.81
N TRP A 172 -5.93 -4.97 21.12
CA TRP A 172 -7.11 -4.49 20.40
C TRP A 172 -7.08 -2.97 20.23
N ASN A 173 -6.44 -2.23 21.13
CA ASN A 173 -6.30 -0.78 21.06
C ASN A 173 -5.60 -0.31 19.77
N ILE A 174 -4.63 -1.08 19.24
CA ILE A 174 -3.96 -0.76 17.98
C ILE A 174 -4.85 -1.17 16.80
N TYR A 175 -5.53 -2.30 16.89
CA TYR A 175 -6.51 -2.71 15.88
C TYR A 175 -7.69 -1.73 15.83
N ARG A 176 -8.11 -1.14 16.95
CA ARG A 176 -9.15 -0.12 17.09
C ARG A 176 -8.83 1.19 16.35
N ILE A 177 -7.56 1.48 16.07
CA ILE A 177 -7.15 2.58 15.18
C ILE A 177 -7.47 2.25 13.71
N PHE A 178 -7.50 0.95 13.35
CA PHE A 178 -7.71 0.46 11.99
C PHE A 178 -9.07 -0.23 11.75
N SER A 179 -9.92 -0.40 12.78
CA SER A 179 -11.13 -1.27 12.69
C SER A 179 -12.33 -0.86 13.55
N ASN A 180 -12.35 0.32 14.18
CA ASN A 180 -13.61 0.85 14.72
C ASN A 180 -14.24 1.73 13.63
N TYR A 181 -15.47 1.50 13.17
CA TYR A 181 -16.68 1.19 13.92
C TYR A 181 -17.62 0.26 13.15
N TYR A 182 -18.37 -0.55 13.90
CA TYR A 182 -19.59 -1.25 13.46
C TYR A 182 -20.59 -0.32 12.76
#